data_AF-A0A7X9BKF5-F1
#
_entry.id   AF-A0A7X9BKF5-F1
#
_cell.length_a   1.000
_cell.length_b   1.000
_cell.length_c   1.000
_cell.angle_alpha   90.00
_cell.angle_beta   90.00
_cell.angle_gamma   90.00
#
_symmetry.space_group_name_H-M   'P 1'
#
loop_
_entity.id
_entity.type
_entity.pdbx_description
1 polymer ?
#
loop_
_entity_poly.entity_id
_entity_poly.type
_entity_poly.pdbx_seq_one_letter_code
_entity_poly.pdbx_strand_id
1 'polypeptide(L)'
;MTENPEHLNIQAIELAAQGDFPEALACLRRAIALEKENYLLWFNMGITYRDSGDLESAKRAFKQANTINPEDEEVLETLALTYFSLGAIDKAFAICEDCLELNPYNAQIWNTIGVMNFTHENYEEAAASFEKAVSIDPHYFDALYNLRDTYEELGNEEAAKECDDKLKMIKMPGYFYA
;
A
#
# COMPACT_ATOMS: atom_id res chain seq x y z
N MET A 1 -36.58 8.76 3.72
CA MET A 1 -35.61 7.85 3.10
C MET A 1 -34.65 7.45 4.19
N THR A 2 -34.50 6.15 4.46
CA THR A 2 -33.49 5.65 5.39
C THR A 2 -32.13 5.80 4.76
N GLU A 3 -31.17 6.33 5.51
CA GLU A 3 -29.78 6.40 5.06
C GLU A 3 -29.26 4.98 4.77
N ASN A 4 -28.51 4.82 3.67
CA ASN A 4 -27.88 3.56 3.28
C ASN A 4 -26.35 3.72 3.44
N PRO A 5 -25.68 2.87 4.22
CA PRO A 5 -24.23 2.95 4.46
C PRO A 5 -23.40 2.81 3.18
N GLU A 6 -23.81 1.96 2.23
CA GLU A 6 -23.13 1.80 0.94
C GLU A 6 -23.20 3.10 0.12
N HIS A 7 -24.37 3.73 0.06
CA HIS A 7 -24.53 5.00 -0.64
C HIS A 7 -23.71 6.13 0.01
N LEU A 8 -23.70 6.18 1.35
CA LEU A 8 -22.87 7.13 2.10
C LEU A 8 -21.38 6.90 1.86
N ASN A 9 -20.95 5.65 1.74
CA ASN A 9 -19.57 5.29 1.45
C ASN A 9 -19.15 5.75 0.05
N ILE A 10 -19.96 5.46 -0.98
CA ILE A 10 -19.72 5.91 -2.36
C ILE A 10 -19.63 7.43 -2.41
N GLN A 11 -20.59 8.13 -1.79
CA GLN A 11 -20.59 9.59 -1.71
C GLN A 11 -19.32 10.12 -1.04
N ALA A 12 -18.85 9.46 0.02
CA ALA A 12 -17.63 9.87 0.70
C ALA A 12 -16.39 9.74 -0.19
N ILE A 13 -16.27 8.65 -0.95
CA ILE A 13 -15.16 8.44 -1.90
C ILE A 13 -15.17 9.55 -2.97
N GLU A 14 -16.35 9.87 -3.52
CA GLU A 14 -16.49 10.93 -4.52
C GLU A 14 -16.12 12.31 -3.98
N LEU A 15 -16.52 12.62 -2.75
CA LEU A 15 -16.18 13.87 -2.07
C LEU A 15 -14.68 13.96 -1.76
N ALA A 16 -14.07 12.87 -1.27
CA ALA A 16 -12.64 12.81 -1.01
C ALA A 16 -11.83 13.02 -2.30
N ALA A 17 -12.26 12.44 -3.43
CA ALA A 17 -11.64 12.66 -4.73
C ALA A 17 -11.74 14.11 -5.23
N GLN A 18 -12.74 14.87 -4.77
CA GLN A 18 -12.89 16.31 -5.03
C GLN A 18 -12.08 17.18 -4.06
N GLY A 19 -11.50 16.59 -3.02
CA GLY A 19 -10.79 17.31 -1.94
C GLY A 19 -11.70 17.80 -0.80
N ASP A 20 -13.00 17.48 -0.85
CA ASP A 20 -13.99 17.84 0.18
C ASP A 20 -13.92 16.85 1.35
N PHE A 21 -12.75 16.78 1.99
CA PHE A 21 -12.46 15.83 3.07
C PHE A 21 -13.41 15.95 4.28
N PRO A 22 -13.81 17.15 4.77
CA PRO A 22 -14.72 17.26 5.91
C PRO A 22 -16.08 16.60 5.68
N GLU A 23 -16.66 16.82 4.50
CA GLU A 23 -17.93 16.24 4.05
C GLU A 23 -17.80 14.73 3.82
N ALA A 24 -16.71 14.28 3.19
CA ALA A 24 -16.41 12.85 3.03
C ALA A 24 -16.39 12.13 4.39
N LEU A 25 -15.67 12.69 5.36
CA LEU A 25 -15.61 12.15 6.72
C LEU A 25 -16.97 12.19 7.44
N ALA A 26 -17.82 13.19 7.15
CA ALA A 26 -19.17 13.25 7.70
C ALA A 26 -20.06 12.11 7.16
N CYS A 27 -19.95 11.81 5.87
CA CYS A 27 -20.63 10.67 5.25
C CYS A 27 -20.14 9.34 5.85
N LEU A 28 -18.82 9.16 6.00
CA LEU A 28 -18.25 7.94 6.59
C LEU A 28 -18.66 7.76 8.05
N ARG A 29 -18.68 8.82 8.86
CA ARG A 29 -19.17 8.74 10.25
C ARG A 29 -20.63 8.28 10.32
N ARG A 30 -21.48 8.74 9.41
CA ARG A 30 -22.88 8.28 9.32
C ARG A 30 -22.95 6.82 8.86
N ALA A 31 -22.16 6.43 7.86
CA ALA A 31 -22.10 5.04 7.38
C ALA A 31 -21.65 4.09 8.50
N ILE A 32 -20.58 4.44 9.23
CA ILE A 32 -20.05 3.67 10.37
C ILE A 32 -21.07 3.57 11.50
N ALA A 33 -21.86 4.61 11.74
CA ALA A 33 -22.93 4.56 12.74
C ALA A 33 -24.04 3.55 12.39
N LEU A 34 -24.23 3.26 11.09
CA LEU A 34 -25.19 2.25 10.60
C LEU A 34 -24.56 0.85 10.57
N GLU A 35 -23.28 0.74 10.17
CA GLU A 35 -22.55 -0.52 10.01
C GLU A 35 -21.15 -0.46 10.62
N LYS A 36 -21.06 -0.49 11.95
CA LYS A 36 -19.78 -0.35 12.67
C LYS A 36 -18.75 -1.46 12.39
N GLU A 37 -19.20 -2.66 12.01
CA GLU A 37 -18.36 -3.84 11.75
C GLU A 37 -18.01 -3.98 10.24
N ASN A 38 -18.29 -2.96 9.42
CA ASN A 38 -17.86 -2.94 8.03
C ASN A 38 -16.47 -2.29 7.94
N TYR A 39 -15.44 -3.13 7.79
CA TYR A 39 -14.05 -2.67 7.80
C TYR A 39 -13.73 -1.70 6.65
N LEU A 40 -14.41 -1.80 5.51
CA LEU A 40 -14.21 -0.92 4.35
C LEU A 40 -14.55 0.53 4.68
N LEU A 41 -15.54 0.77 5.55
CA LEU A 41 -15.89 2.13 5.97
C LEU A 41 -14.77 2.76 6.80
N TRP A 42 -14.15 1.97 7.68
CA TRP A 42 -12.99 2.40 8.46
C TRP A 42 -11.75 2.57 7.58
N PHE A 43 -11.55 1.68 6.61
CA PHE A 43 -10.48 1.78 5.63
C PHE A 43 -10.59 3.07 4.80
N ASN A 44 -11.76 3.33 4.20
CA ASN A 44 -12.00 4.56 3.43
C ASN A 44 -11.90 5.83 4.28
N MET A 45 -12.26 5.76 5.56
CA MET A 45 -12.02 6.86 6.50
C MET A 45 -10.53 7.07 6.76
N GLY A 46 -9.74 6.00 6.85
CA GLY A 46 -8.29 6.08 6.92
C GLY A 46 -7.67 6.71 5.69
N ILE A 47 -8.10 6.30 4.49
CA ILE A 47 -7.65 6.89 3.22
C ILE A 47 -7.98 8.39 3.18
N THR A 48 -9.21 8.76 3.52
CA THR A 48 -9.64 10.17 3.55
C THR A 48 -8.79 11.00 4.52
N TYR A 49 -8.48 10.47 5.72
CA TYR A 49 -7.59 11.18 6.66
C TYR A 49 -6.17 11.31 6.12
N ARG A 50 -5.61 10.25 5.53
CA ARG A 50 -4.28 10.26 4.94
C ARG A 50 -4.17 11.32 3.83
N ASP A 51 -5.15 11.36 2.94
CA ASP A 51 -5.16 12.28 1.80
C ASP A 51 -5.37 13.73 2.26
N SER A 52 -6.04 13.94 3.40
CA SER A 52 -6.13 15.25 4.08
C SER A 52 -4.88 15.64 4.88
N GLY A 53 -3.89 14.75 5.01
CA GLY A 53 -2.65 14.94 5.76
C GLY A 53 -2.70 14.58 7.25
N ASP A 54 -3.83 14.13 7.79
CA ASP A 54 -3.96 13.69 9.18
C ASP A 54 -3.59 12.20 9.35
N LEU A 55 -2.29 11.92 9.28
CA LEU A 55 -1.75 10.57 9.41
C LEU A 55 -2.07 9.89 10.75
N GLU A 56 -2.22 10.67 11.83
CA GLU A 56 -2.57 10.13 13.14
C GLU A 56 -4.02 9.62 13.20
N SER A 57 -4.96 10.35 12.60
CA SER A 57 -6.34 9.87 12.43
C SER A 57 -6.42 8.73 11.42
N ALA A 58 -5.64 8.78 10.34
CA ALA A 58 -5.55 7.69 9.37
C ALA A 58 -5.13 6.37 10.04
N LYS A 59 -4.04 6.41 10.82
CA LYS A 59 -3.58 5.26 11.62
C LYS A 59 -4.69 4.70 12.51
N ARG A 60 -5.44 5.55 13.22
CA ARG A 60 -6.53 5.08 14.09
C ARG A 60 -7.63 4.36 13.30
N ALA A 61 -8.00 4.89 12.14
CA ALA A 61 -9.03 4.30 11.29
C ALA A 61 -8.55 2.98 10.66
N PHE A 62 -7.33 2.92 10.13
CA PHE A 62 -6.75 1.68 9.61
C PHE A 62 -6.58 0.61 10.67
N LYS A 63 -6.17 0.97 11.89
CA LYS A 63 -6.15 0.02 13.02
C LYS A 63 -7.52 -0.55 13.32
N GLN A 64 -8.58 0.25 13.18
CA GLN A 64 -9.94 -0.23 13.40
C GLN A 64 -10.39 -1.15 12.26
N ALA A 65 -10.06 -0.83 11.01
CA ALA A 65 -10.27 -1.73 9.87
C ALA A 65 -9.56 -3.08 10.10
N ASN A 66 -8.29 -3.06 10.52
CA ASN A 66 -7.51 -4.26 10.82
C ASN A 66 -8.07 -5.06 12.00
N THR A 67 -8.66 -4.39 13.00
CA THR A 67 -9.31 -5.07 14.13
C THR A 67 -10.54 -5.86 13.68
N ILE A 68 -11.26 -5.36 12.66
CA ILE A 68 -12.46 -6.00 12.10
C ILE A 68 -12.08 -7.10 11.11
N ASN A 69 -11.09 -6.85 10.24
CA ASN A 69 -10.58 -7.81 9.28
C ASN A 69 -9.03 -7.87 9.32
N PRO A 70 -8.45 -8.75 10.16
CA PRO A 70 -7.00 -8.79 10.40
C PRO A 70 -6.20 -9.49 9.30
N GLU A 71 -6.85 -10.16 8.35
CA GLU A 71 -6.20 -10.91 7.26
C GLU A 71 -6.28 -10.15 5.93
N ASP A 72 -6.83 -8.93 5.93
CA ASP A 72 -6.93 -8.10 4.73
C ASP A 72 -5.56 -7.48 4.40
N GLU A 73 -4.94 -7.99 3.34
CA GLU A 73 -3.59 -7.61 2.93
C GLU A 73 -3.48 -6.11 2.61
N GLU A 74 -4.51 -5.51 2.01
CA GLU A 74 -4.51 -4.08 1.64
C GLU A 74 -4.59 -3.20 2.90
N VAL A 75 -5.40 -3.60 3.88
CA VAL A 75 -5.46 -2.93 5.19
C VAL A 75 -4.12 -2.99 5.91
N LEU A 76 -3.50 -4.17 5.96
CA LEU A 76 -2.22 -4.35 6.65
C LEU A 76 -1.09 -3.56 5.97
N GLU A 77 -0.99 -3.62 4.64
CA GLU A 77 -0.03 -2.83 3.87
C GLU A 77 -0.21 -1.33 4.13
N THR A 78 -1.43 -0.84 4.01
CA THR A 78 -1.74 0.59 4.20
C THR A 78 -1.43 1.02 5.64
N LEU A 79 -1.67 0.15 6.62
CA LEU A 79 -1.33 0.41 8.01
C LEU A 79 0.20 0.46 8.21
N ALA A 80 0.96 -0.46 7.60
CA ALA A 80 2.43 -0.47 7.64
C ALA A 80 3.00 0.83 7.06
N LEU A 81 2.57 1.22 5.85
CA LEU A 81 2.96 2.47 5.20
C LEU A 81 2.58 3.71 6.02
N THR A 82 1.46 3.66 6.74
CA THR A 82 1.04 4.74 7.64
C THR A 82 1.96 4.84 8.86
N TYR A 83 2.32 3.73 9.49
CA TYR A 83 3.30 3.73 10.58
C TYR A 83 4.67 4.21 10.11
N PHE A 84 5.09 3.80 8.91
CA PHE A 84 6.33 4.24 8.29
C PHE A 84 6.36 5.76 8.09
N SER A 85 5.28 6.31 7.51
CA SER A 85 5.13 7.75 7.28
C SER A 85 5.10 8.57 8.59
N LEU A 86 4.72 7.94 9.70
CA LEU A 86 4.77 8.52 11.06
C LEU A 86 6.13 8.32 11.76
N GLY A 87 7.11 7.73 11.09
CA GLY A 87 8.44 7.43 11.64
C GLY A 87 8.49 6.25 12.61
N ALA A 88 7.40 5.48 12.74
CA ALA A 88 7.33 4.29 13.59
C ALA A 88 7.82 3.05 12.81
N ILE A 89 9.08 3.09 12.39
CA ILE A 89 9.69 2.15 11.44
C ILE A 89 9.60 0.70 11.93
N ASP A 90 9.99 0.42 13.18
CA ASP A 90 9.94 -0.94 13.75
C ASP A 90 8.54 -1.57 13.67
N LYS A 91 7.49 -0.75 13.88
CA LYS A 91 6.11 -1.22 13.79
C LYS A 91 5.67 -1.47 12.36
N ALA A 92 6.14 -0.66 11.42
CA ALA A 92 5.85 -0.87 10.02
C ALA A 92 6.45 -2.21 9.54
N PHE A 93 7.71 -2.50 9.90
CA PHE A 93 8.33 -3.77 9.54
C PHE A 93 7.64 -4.96 10.20
N ALA A 94 7.30 -4.88 11.49
CA ALA A 94 6.57 -5.94 12.18
C ALA A 94 5.22 -6.26 11.50
N ILE A 95 4.50 -5.26 11.00
CA ILE A 95 3.25 -5.49 10.26
C ILE A 95 3.52 -6.16 8.91
N CYS A 96 4.57 -5.75 8.19
CA CYS A 96 4.96 -6.43 6.96
C CYS A 96 5.38 -7.89 7.21
N GLU A 97 6.06 -8.17 8.34
CA GLU A 97 6.38 -9.54 8.77
C GLU A 97 5.10 -10.35 9.02
N ASP A 98 4.13 -9.80 9.78
CA ASP A 98 2.82 -10.44 10.01
C ASP A 98 2.11 -10.75 8.67
N CYS A 99 2.15 -9.83 7.69
CA CYS A 99 1.60 -10.09 6.35
C CYS A 99 2.28 -11.28 5.66
N LEU A 100 3.61 -11.35 5.74
CA LEU A 100 4.39 -12.41 5.09
C LEU A 100 4.26 -13.75 5.81
N GLU A 101 3.92 -13.77 7.10
CA GLU A 101 3.53 -14.99 7.81
C GLU A 101 2.21 -15.56 7.26
N LEU A 102 1.25 -14.70 6.91
CA LEU A 102 -0.01 -15.09 6.27
C LEU A 102 0.19 -15.50 4.81
N ASN A 103 0.96 -14.72 4.06
CA ASN A 103 1.24 -14.96 2.65
C ASN A 103 2.70 -14.59 2.27
N PRO A 104 3.62 -15.56 2.28
CA PRO A 104 5.03 -15.29 1.96
C PRO A 104 5.28 -14.97 0.48
N TYR A 105 4.28 -15.16 -0.37
CA TYR A 105 4.31 -14.89 -1.81
C TYR A 105 3.56 -13.60 -2.17
N ASN A 106 3.39 -12.68 -1.22
CA ASN A 106 2.82 -11.37 -1.50
C ASN A 106 3.91 -10.43 -2.06
N ALA A 107 3.96 -10.29 -3.39
CA ALA A 107 4.92 -9.41 -4.06
C ALA A 107 4.80 -7.94 -3.63
N GLN A 108 3.59 -7.48 -3.33
CA GLN A 108 3.31 -6.12 -2.92
C GLN A 108 3.94 -5.80 -1.56
N ILE A 109 3.81 -6.69 -0.58
CA ILE A 109 4.47 -6.51 0.73
C ILE A 109 5.99 -6.54 0.63
N TRP A 110 6.56 -7.42 -0.20
CA TRP A 110 8.01 -7.41 -0.46
C TRP A 110 8.46 -6.08 -1.09
N ASN A 111 7.66 -5.51 -1.99
CA ASN A 111 7.90 -4.18 -2.53
C ASN A 111 7.80 -3.09 -1.43
N THR A 112 6.81 -3.16 -0.54
CA THR A 112 6.68 -2.22 0.60
C THR A 112 7.92 -2.24 1.49
N ILE A 113 8.42 -3.44 1.87
CA ILE A 113 9.65 -3.61 2.64
C ILE A 113 10.84 -2.99 1.91
N GLY A 114 10.92 -3.20 0.59
CA GLY A 114 11.96 -2.60 -0.25
C GLY A 114 11.92 -1.07 -0.22
N VAL A 115 10.73 -0.46 -0.38
CA VAL A 115 10.55 1.01 -0.32
C VAL A 115 10.97 1.56 1.03
N MET A 116 10.62 0.87 2.12
CA MET A 116 10.98 1.28 3.48
C MET A 116 12.49 1.28 3.71
N ASN A 117 13.20 0.26 3.21
CA ASN A 117 14.65 0.17 3.26
C ASN A 117 15.34 1.20 2.35
N PHE A 118 14.85 1.36 1.12
CA PHE A 118 15.37 2.34 0.17
C PHE A 118 15.33 3.76 0.73
N THR A 119 14.20 4.14 1.34
CA THR A 119 14.01 5.46 1.96
C THR A 119 14.99 5.71 3.11
N HIS A 120 15.53 4.66 3.73
CA HIS A 120 16.53 4.73 4.80
C HIS A 120 17.96 4.49 4.30
N GLU A 121 18.18 4.52 2.98
CA GLU A 121 19.48 4.29 2.34
C GLU A 121 20.07 2.88 2.61
N ASN A 122 19.23 1.93 3.05
CA ASN A 122 19.58 0.51 3.18
C ASN A 122 19.41 -0.18 1.82
N TYR A 123 20.24 0.21 0.85
CA TYR A 123 20.01 -0.15 -0.56
C TYR A 123 20.19 -1.64 -0.83
N GLU A 124 21.08 -2.34 -0.13
CA GLU A 124 21.27 -3.78 -0.26
C GLU A 124 20.02 -4.56 0.19
N GLU A 125 19.46 -4.21 1.35
CA GLU A 125 18.20 -4.81 1.85
C GLU A 125 17.00 -4.44 0.99
N ALA A 126 16.98 -3.21 0.45
CA ALA A 126 15.97 -2.78 -0.50
C ALA A 126 16.02 -3.63 -1.78
N ALA A 127 17.20 -3.82 -2.37
CA ALA A 127 17.40 -4.62 -3.57
C ALA A 127 16.93 -6.07 -3.34
N ALA A 128 17.33 -6.70 -2.23
CA ALA A 128 16.91 -8.06 -1.90
C ALA A 128 15.37 -8.19 -1.80
N SER A 129 14.70 -7.17 -1.23
CA SER A 129 13.24 -7.15 -1.09
C SER A 129 12.54 -6.95 -2.44
N PHE A 130 13.04 -6.03 -3.27
CA PHE A 130 12.49 -5.81 -4.62
C PHE A 130 12.76 -7.00 -5.54
N GLU A 131 13.94 -7.62 -5.50
CA GLU A 131 14.25 -8.87 -6.19
C GLU A 131 13.26 -9.96 -5.81
N LYS A 132 12.91 -10.07 -4.52
CA LYS A 132 11.92 -11.02 -4.05
C LYS A 132 10.54 -10.72 -4.63
N ALA A 133 10.09 -9.47 -4.62
CA ALA A 133 8.85 -9.04 -5.24
C ALA A 133 8.80 -9.40 -6.74
N VAL A 134 9.86 -9.06 -7.49
CA VAL A 134 9.98 -9.36 -8.93
C VAL A 134 10.08 -10.88 -9.20
N SER A 135 10.67 -11.66 -8.29
CA SER A 135 10.70 -13.12 -8.44
C SER A 135 9.33 -13.78 -8.29
N ILE A 136 8.46 -13.16 -7.49
CA ILE A 136 7.08 -13.61 -7.25
C ILE A 136 6.18 -13.15 -8.39
N ASP A 137 6.25 -11.87 -8.75
CA ASP A 137 5.57 -11.31 -9.92
C ASP A 137 6.57 -10.61 -10.85
N PRO A 138 7.03 -11.32 -11.91
CA PRO A 138 7.94 -10.75 -12.90
C PRO A 138 7.39 -9.57 -13.70
N HIS A 139 6.08 -9.31 -13.65
CA HIS A 139 5.42 -8.20 -14.35
C HIS A 139 5.08 -7.03 -13.43
N TYR A 140 5.52 -7.07 -12.17
CA TYR A 140 5.24 -6.01 -11.22
C TYR A 140 6.10 -4.77 -11.52
N PHE A 141 5.51 -3.84 -12.27
CA PHE A 141 6.19 -2.64 -12.77
C PHE A 141 6.82 -1.79 -11.66
N ASP A 142 6.10 -1.53 -10.58
CA ASP A 142 6.60 -0.68 -9.50
C ASP A 142 7.83 -1.30 -8.84
N ALA A 143 7.80 -2.61 -8.55
CA ALA A 143 8.94 -3.32 -7.98
C ALA A 143 10.15 -3.36 -8.94
N LEU A 144 9.93 -3.49 -10.25
CA LEU A 144 11.01 -3.43 -11.25
C LEU A 144 11.64 -2.03 -11.35
N TYR A 145 10.82 -0.98 -11.29
CA TYR A 145 11.31 0.40 -11.26
C TYR A 145 12.12 0.67 -9.99
N ASN A 146 11.57 0.28 -8.84
CA ASN A 146 12.25 0.45 -7.57
C ASN A 146 13.56 -0.36 -7.52
N LEU A 147 13.57 -1.60 -8.02
CA LEU A 147 14.78 -2.42 -8.10
C LEU A 147 15.85 -1.78 -8.97
N ARG A 148 15.47 -1.27 -10.15
CA ARG A 148 16.39 -0.55 -11.05
C ARG A 148 17.01 0.64 -10.34
N ASP A 149 16.17 1.51 -9.75
CA ASP A 149 16.64 2.72 -9.07
C ASP A 149 17.55 2.37 -7.90
N THR A 150 17.25 1.28 -7.19
CA THR A 150 18.11 0.75 -6.12
C THR A 150 19.47 0.27 -6.64
N TYR A 151 19.51 -0.41 -7.79
CA TYR A 151 20.78 -0.81 -8.38
C TYR A 151 21.59 0.39 -8.90
N GLU A 152 20.94 1.47 -9.34
CA GLU A 152 21.63 2.72 -9.69
C GLU A 152 22.30 3.34 -8.45
N GLU A 153 21.61 3.41 -7.31
CA GLU A 153 22.18 3.87 -6.04
C GLU A 153 23.34 2.98 -5.55
N LEU A 154 23.26 1.67 -5.79
CA LEU A 154 24.34 0.71 -5.52
C LEU A 154 25.49 0.76 -6.53
N GLY A 155 25.36 1.54 -7.63
CA GLY A 155 26.34 1.57 -8.72
C GLY A 155 26.42 0.29 -9.55
N ASN A 156 25.42 -0.59 -9.46
CA ASN A 156 25.32 -1.82 -10.24
C ASN A 156 24.62 -1.57 -11.59
N GLU A 157 25.36 -0.93 -12.51
CA GLU A 157 24.84 -0.56 -13.84
C GLU A 157 24.35 -1.76 -14.67
N GLU A 158 24.96 -2.93 -14.49
CA GLU A 158 24.58 -4.15 -15.21
C GLU A 158 23.18 -4.61 -14.78
N ALA A 159 22.94 -4.72 -13.48
CA ALA A 159 21.65 -5.17 -12.96
C ALA A 159 20.53 -4.13 -13.16
N ALA A 160 20.85 -2.83 -13.08
CA ALA A 160 19.90 -1.77 -13.43
C ALA A 160 19.47 -1.88 -14.90
N LYS A 161 20.41 -2.14 -15.81
CA LYS A 161 20.11 -2.33 -17.24
C LYS A 161 19.25 -3.58 -17.49
N GLU A 162 19.48 -4.68 -16.77
CA GLU A 162 18.61 -5.86 -16.85
C GLU A 162 17.16 -5.52 -16.46
N CYS A 163 16.96 -4.70 -15.43
CA CYS A 163 15.63 -4.24 -15.03
C CYS A 163 14.97 -3.38 -16.12
N ASP A 164 15.71 -2.46 -16.72
CA ASP A 164 15.24 -1.65 -17.86
C ASP A 164 14.82 -2.52 -19.07
N ASP A 165 15.58 -3.57 -19.36
CA ASP A 165 15.28 -4.47 -20.47
C ASP A 165 14.01 -5.29 -20.17
N LYS A 166 13.83 -5.78 -18.93
CA LYS A 166 12.56 -6.39 -18.49
C LYS A 166 11.39 -5.41 -18.62
N LEU A 167 11.52 -4.17 -18.14
CA LEU A 167 10.49 -3.13 -18.23
C LEU A 167 10.08 -2.85 -19.68
N LYS A 168 11.03 -2.82 -20.62
CA LYS A 168 10.74 -2.67 -22.06
C LYS A 168 9.99 -3.86 -22.63
N MET A 169 10.38 -5.08 -22.27
CA MET A 169 9.72 -6.30 -22.75
C MET A 169 8.25 -6.35 -22.34
N ILE A 170 7.93 -5.98 -21.10
CA ILE A 170 6.54 -5.96 -20.62
C ILE A 170 5.71 -4.91 -21.37
N LYS A 171 6.31 -3.75 -21.73
CA LYS A 171 5.63 -2.68 -22.46
C LYS A 171 5.43 -2.96 -23.95
N MET A 172 5.99 -4.03 -24.52
CA MET A 172 5.80 -4.37 -25.93
C MET A 172 4.45 -5.09 -26.15
N PRO A 173 3.58 -4.61 -27.06
CA PRO A 173 2.36 -5.32 -27.43
C PRO A 173 2.73 -6.65 -28.11
N GLY A 174 2.41 -7.78 -27.46
CA GLY A 174 2.53 -9.13 -28.06
C GLY A 174 3.49 -10.10 -27.39
N TYR A 175 4.08 -9.78 -26.23
CA TYR A 175 4.91 -10.72 -25.44
C TYR A 175 4.11 -11.70 -24.57
N PHE A 176 2.85 -11.98 -24.95
CA PHE A 176 2.10 -13.11 -24.41
C PHE A 176 2.24 -14.26 -25.42
N TYR A 177 2.54 -15.45 -24.90
CA TYR A 177 2.75 -16.75 -25.58
C TYR A 177 4.21 -17.11 -25.92
N ALA A 178 4.83 -17.85 -25.00
CA ALA A 178 5.33 -19.21 -25.27
C ALA A 178 5.31 -20.02 -23.97
#